data_AF-A0A499VAG7-F1
#
_entry.id   AF-A0A499VAG7-F1
#
_cell.length_a   1.000
_cell.length_b   1.000
_cell.length_c   1.000
_cell.angle_alpha   90.00
_cell.angle_beta   90.00
_cell.angle_gamma   90.00
#
_symmetry.space_group_name_H-M   'P 1'
#
loop_
_entity.id
_entity.type
_entity.pdbx_description
1 polymer ?
#
loop_
_entity_poly.entity_id
_entity_poly.type
_entity_poly.pdbx_seq_one_letter_code
_entity_poly.pdbx_strand_id
1 'polypeptide(L)'
;MRLSTTRTAQAPEVRKEWAEKVLDDAEADLAARCPDVSVSTELASETAVPALVAHDAGSEMLVLGSSRGRGAVAGFLLGSIGLQVLGRATCPVVLVRHRGGEAPGAAGGDVVGGIQDPPESAAPIEFTFATAAAARGGGVRAAPHLRLAVGDPHGR
;
A
#
# COMPACT_ATOMS: atom_id res chain seq x y z
N MET A 1 -35.57 -20.02 19.66
CA MET A 1 -35.62 -18.58 19.30
C MET A 1 -34.23 -18.15 18.85
N ARG A 2 -33.96 -18.16 17.53
CA ARG A 2 -32.66 -17.75 16.95
C ARG A 2 -32.85 -16.39 16.29
N LEU A 3 -32.11 -15.38 16.73
CA LEU A 3 -32.07 -14.07 16.09
C LEU A 3 -31.06 -14.15 14.93
N SER A 4 -31.57 -14.25 13.71
CA SER A 4 -30.78 -14.12 12.49
C SER A 4 -30.52 -12.63 12.26
N THR A 5 -29.28 -12.18 12.46
CA THR A 5 -28.85 -10.83 12.10
C THR A 5 -28.75 -10.74 10.57
N THR A 6 -29.77 -10.18 9.93
CA THR A 6 -29.75 -9.84 8.50
C THR A 6 -28.73 -8.71 8.31
N ARG A 7 -27.56 -9.05 7.75
CA ARG A 7 -26.60 -8.07 7.24
C ARG A 7 -27.26 -7.39 6.05
N THR A 8 -27.74 -6.16 6.23
CA THR A 8 -28.30 -5.35 5.14
C THR A 8 -27.24 -5.18 4.07
N ALA A 9 -27.36 -5.91 2.95
CA ALA A 9 -26.60 -5.61 1.75
C ALA A 9 -27.12 -4.27 1.23
N GLN A 10 -26.33 -3.20 1.36
CA GLN A 10 -26.69 -1.90 0.78
C GLN A 10 -26.92 -2.06 -0.74
N ALA A 11 -27.88 -1.30 -1.28
CA ALA A 11 -28.17 -1.30 -2.71
C ALA A 11 -26.93 -0.88 -3.53
N PRO A 12 -26.72 -1.42 -4.73
CA PRO A 12 -25.55 -1.12 -5.57
C PRO A 12 -25.35 0.37 -5.82
N GLU A 13 -26.43 1.15 -5.97
CA GLU A 13 -26.38 2.60 -6.15
C GLU A 13 -25.76 3.33 -4.96
N VAL A 14 -26.12 2.92 -3.73
CA VAL A 14 -25.57 3.52 -2.49
C VAL A 14 -24.07 3.23 -2.34
N ARG A 15 -23.59 2.10 -2.87
CA ARG A 15 -22.14 1.80 -2.88
C ARG A 15 -21.39 2.65 -3.89
N LYS A 16 -21.99 2.89 -5.07
CA LYS A 16 -21.39 3.70 -6.13
C LYS A 16 -21.27 5.16 -5.69
N GLU A 17 -22.36 5.75 -5.20
CA GLU A 17 -22.39 7.13 -4.70
C GLU A 17 -21.38 7.32 -3.55
N TRP A 18 -21.30 6.35 -2.63
CA TRP A 18 -20.31 6.40 -1.56
C TRP A 18 -18.87 6.31 -2.08
N ALA A 19 -18.61 5.49 -3.10
CA ALA A 19 -17.29 5.37 -3.70
C ALA A 19 -16.87 6.62 -4.48
N GLU A 20 -17.78 7.21 -5.26
CA GLU A 20 -17.57 8.50 -5.95
C GLU A 20 -17.26 9.59 -4.93
N LYS A 21 -18.04 9.67 -3.84
CA LYS A 21 -17.78 10.62 -2.76
C LYS A 21 -16.39 10.46 -2.13
N VAL A 22 -15.91 9.24 -1.94
CA VAL A 22 -14.56 8.99 -1.39
C VAL A 22 -13.47 9.51 -2.34
N LEU A 23 -13.68 9.38 -3.66
CA LEU A 23 -12.76 9.92 -4.67
C LEU A 23 -12.78 11.45 -4.67
N ASP A 24 -13.97 12.06 -4.70
CA ASP A 24 -14.15 13.51 -4.68
C ASP A 24 -13.52 14.16 -3.44
N ASP A 25 -13.80 13.59 -2.25
CA ASP A 25 -13.24 14.08 -0.99
C ASP A 25 -11.70 13.96 -1.00
N ALA A 26 -11.13 12.88 -1.55
CA ALA A 26 -9.68 12.68 -1.62
C ALA A 26 -9.01 13.63 -2.63
N GLU A 27 -9.63 13.88 -3.77
CA GLU A 27 -9.14 14.80 -4.79
C GLU A 27 -9.12 16.23 -4.26
N ALA A 28 -10.23 16.69 -3.66
CA ALA A 28 -10.31 18.02 -3.05
C ALA A 28 -9.24 18.23 -1.96
N ASP A 29 -9.08 17.22 -1.11
CA ASP A 29 -8.07 17.19 -0.05
C ASP A 29 -6.63 17.30 -0.59
N LEU A 30 -6.32 16.58 -1.68
CA LEU A 30 -4.99 16.59 -2.30
C LEU A 30 -4.73 17.88 -3.05
N ALA A 31 -5.71 18.38 -3.81
CA ALA A 31 -5.60 19.66 -4.52
C ALA A 31 -5.32 20.81 -3.55
N ALA A 32 -5.92 20.79 -2.35
CA ALA A 32 -5.68 21.79 -1.31
C ALA A 32 -4.28 21.70 -0.67
N ARG A 33 -3.76 20.49 -0.44
CA ARG A 33 -2.47 20.27 0.24
C ARG A 33 -1.26 20.29 -0.69
N CYS A 34 -1.47 19.92 -1.95
CA CYS A 34 -0.43 19.67 -2.95
C CYS A 34 -0.82 20.34 -4.29
N PRO A 35 -0.88 21.68 -4.34
CA PRO A 35 -1.43 22.40 -5.50
C PRO A 35 -0.64 22.19 -6.79
N ASP A 36 0.64 21.82 -6.69
CA ASP A 36 1.52 21.59 -7.84
C ASP A 36 1.43 20.15 -8.39
N VAL A 37 0.59 19.29 -7.80
CA VAL A 37 0.43 17.89 -8.20
C VAL A 37 -0.85 17.73 -9.01
N SER A 38 -0.73 17.23 -10.25
CA SER A 38 -1.90 16.82 -11.03
C SER A 38 -2.53 15.56 -10.42
N VAL A 39 -3.79 15.65 -10.03
CA VAL A 39 -4.57 14.55 -9.45
C VAL A 39 -5.64 14.10 -10.45
N SER A 40 -5.83 12.79 -10.58
CA SER A 40 -6.94 12.19 -11.32
C SER A 40 -7.51 11.03 -10.51
N THR A 41 -8.82 10.84 -10.58
CA THR A 41 -9.53 9.76 -9.88
C THR A 41 -10.19 8.83 -10.89
N GLU A 42 -10.25 7.54 -10.55
CA GLU A 42 -10.94 6.53 -11.37
C GLU A 42 -11.73 5.58 -10.47
N LEU A 43 -13.00 5.37 -10.79
CA LEU A 43 -13.83 4.35 -10.17
C LEU A 43 -13.87 3.11 -11.05
N ALA A 44 -13.05 2.12 -10.70
CA ALA A 44 -13.01 0.85 -11.42
C ALA A 44 -14.25 -0.01 -11.14
N SER A 45 -14.79 -0.64 -12.19
CA SER A 45 -15.88 -1.63 -12.07
C SER A 45 -15.37 -3.03 -11.70
N GLU A 46 -14.07 -3.26 -11.84
CA GLU A 46 -13.40 -4.53 -11.54
C GLU A 46 -13.15 -4.70 -10.04
N THR A 47 -12.77 -5.91 -9.65
CA THR A 47 -12.23 -6.12 -8.29
C THR A 47 -10.86 -5.44 -8.16
N ALA A 48 -10.50 -5.03 -6.95
CA ALA A 48 -9.35 -4.18 -6.69
C ALA A 48 -8.01 -4.70 -7.26
N VAL A 49 -7.75 -6.01 -7.18
CA VAL A 49 -6.45 -6.56 -7.59
C VAL A 49 -6.24 -6.46 -9.11
N PRO A 50 -7.14 -6.98 -9.98
CA PRO A 50 -7.07 -6.76 -11.42
C PRO A 50 -6.95 -5.28 -11.81
N ALA A 51 -7.79 -4.41 -11.23
CA ALA A 51 -7.76 -2.98 -11.53
C ALA A 51 -6.38 -2.36 -11.23
N LEU A 52 -5.84 -2.60 -10.03
CA LEU A 52 -4.53 -2.08 -9.64
C LEU A 52 -3.39 -2.61 -10.49
N VAL A 53 -3.43 -3.91 -10.86
CA VAL A 53 -2.41 -4.51 -11.73
C VAL A 53 -2.52 -4.00 -13.17
N ALA A 54 -3.70 -3.59 -13.64
CA ALA A 54 -3.85 -2.97 -14.95
C ALA A 54 -3.14 -1.59 -15.04
N HIS A 55 -3.11 -0.84 -13.94
CA HIS A 55 -2.42 0.47 -13.88
C HIS A 55 -0.91 0.38 -13.64
N ASP A 56 -0.40 -0.80 -13.28
CA ASP A 56 1.01 -1.08 -13.01
C ASP A 56 1.93 -0.66 -14.16
N ALA A 57 1.59 -1.05 -15.40
CA ALA A 57 2.46 -0.85 -16.58
C ALA A 57 2.70 0.64 -16.95
N GLY A 58 1.86 1.55 -16.46
CA GLY A 58 1.98 2.99 -16.70
C GLY A 58 2.46 3.78 -15.48
N SER A 59 2.73 3.13 -14.35
CA SER A 59 3.00 3.78 -13.08
C SER A 59 4.47 3.64 -12.67
N GLU A 60 5.05 4.71 -12.12
CA GLU A 60 6.38 4.64 -11.51
C GLU A 60 6.38 3.81 -10.21
N MET A 61 5.23 3.77 -9.51
CA MET A 61 4.98 2.93 -8.35
C MET A 61 3.49 2.84 -8.03
N LEU A 62 3.10 1.77 -7.33
CA LEU A 62 1.77 1.63 -6.73
C LEU A 62 1.83 1.88 -5.22
N VAL A 63 1.00 2.79 -4.72
CA VAL A 63 0.93 3.12 -3.29
C VAL A 63 -0.37 2.58 -2.70
N LEU A 64 -0.26 1.71 -1.70
CA LEU A 64 -1.42 1.07 -1.06
C LEU A 64 -1.42 1.34 0.43
N GLY A 65 -2.58 1.71 0.97
CA GLY A 65 -2.78 1.81 2.41
C GLY A 65 -2.85 0.43 3.06
N SER A 66 -2.37 0.32 4.31
CA SER A 66 -2.64 -0.88 5.11
C SER A 66 -4.12 -0.95 5.47
N SER A 67 -4.75 -2.12 5.29
CA SER A 67 -6.13 -2.32 5.75
C SER A 67 -6.22 -2.14 7.26
N ARG A 68 -6.80 -1.02 7.68
CA ARG A 68 -7.52 -0.92 8.95
C ARG A 68 -8.96 -0.54 8.64
N GLY A 69 -9.62 -1.38 7.86
CA GLY A 69 -11.07 -1.29 7.71
C GLY A 69 -11.72 -1.94 8.92
N ARG A 70 -12.23 -1.14 9.88
CA ARG A 70 -13.39 -1.46 10.75
C ARG A 70 -13.53 -2.95 11.20
N GLY A 71 -12.43 -3.62 11.57
CA GLY A 71 -12.38 -5.06 11.82
C GLY A 71 -11.10 -5.45 12.57
N ALA A 72 -11.27 -6.23 13.63
CA ALA A 72 -10.34 -6.36 14.76
C ALA A 72 -9.21 -7.39 14.59
N VAL A 73 -8.26 -7.16 13.68
CA VAL A 73 -6.99 -7.91 13.73
C VAL A 73 -5.81 -6.94 13.65
N ALA A 74 -5.26 -6.67 14.82
CA ALA A 74 -4.18 -5.74 15.06
C ALA A 74 -2.83 -6.35 14.66
N GLY A 75 -2.02 -5.58 13.94
CA GLY A 75 -0.58 -5.82 13.81
C GLY A 75 -0.20 -6.77 12.67
N PHE A 76 0.68 -6.28 11.80
CA PHE A 76 1.52 -7.07 10.89
C PHE A 76 0.91 -7.64 9.60
N LEU A 77 -0.40 -7.76 9.44
CA LEU A 77 -0.94 -8.35 8.21
C LEU A 77 -0.94 -7.33 7.06
N LEU A 78 -0.08 -7.57 6.05
CA LEU A 78 -0.31 -7.04 4.70
C LEU A 78 -1.74 -7.40 4.31
N GLY A 79 -2.58 -6.41 4.03
CA GLY A 79 -3.96 -6.66 3.62
C GLY A 79 -4.01 -7.64 2.43
N SER A 80 -5.09 -8.40 2.31
CA SER A 80 -5.23 -9.44 1.26
C SER A 80 -5.06 -8.89 -0.16
N ILE A 81 -5.39 -7.63 -0.39
CA ILE A 81 -5.15 -6.93 -1.67
C ILE A 81 -3.65 -6.62 -1.83
N GLY A 82 -3.01 -6.01 -0.81
CA GLY A 82 -1.59 -5.64 -0.88
C GLY A 82 -0.67 -6.82 -1.14
N LEU A 83 -0.90 -7.96 -0.47
CA LEU A 83 -0.13 -9.18 -0.71
C LEU A 83 -0.32 -9.73 -2.14
N GLN A 84 -1.55 -9.67 -2.64
CA GLN A 84 -1.88 -10.13 -3.99
C GLN A 84 -1.36 -9.23 -5.10
N VAL A 85 -1.25 -7.93 -4.85
CA VAL A 85 -0.63 -6.97 -5.77
C VAL A 85 0.88 -7.15 -5.78
N LEU A 86 1.53 -7.31 -4.61
CA LEU A 86 2.97 -7.54 -4.52
C LEU A 86 3.46 -8.75 -5.33
N GLY A 87 2.66 -9.82 -5.39
CA GLY A 87 3.01 -11.01 -6.17
C GLY A 87 2.75 -10.90 -7.68
N ARG A 88 2.19 -9.78 -8.16
CA ARG A 88 1.74 -9.62 -9.56
C ARG A 88 2.21 -8.32 -10.23
N ALA A 89 2.44 -7.26 -9.46
CA ALA A 89 2.94 -5.99 -9.96
C ALA A 89 4.36 -6.12 -10.49
N THR A 90 4.66 -5.35 -11.53
CA THR A 90 5.97 -5.25 -12.15
C THR A 90 6.68 -3.95 -11.77
N CYS A 91 5.95 -2.93 -11.32
CA CYS A 91 6.51 -1.73 -10.71
C CYS A 91 6.67 -1.86 -9.18
N PRO A 92 7.48 -0.99 -8.54
CA PRO A 92 7.60 -0.94 -7.09
C PRO A 92 6.24 -0.73 -6.39
N VAL A 93 5.98 -1.49 -5.33
CA VAL A 93 4.77 -1.35 -4.50
C VAL A 93 5.14 -0.82 -3.12
N VAL A 94 4.56 0.33 -2.76
CA VAL A 94 4.77 0.99 -1.46
C VAL A 94 3.56 0.79 -0.56
N LEU A 95 3.79 0.20 0.61
CA LEU A 95 2.75 0.00 1.62
C LEU A 95 2.83 1.06 2.72
N VAL A 96 1.83 1.95 2.74
CA VAL A 96 1.75 3.04 3.72
C VAL A 96 0.90 2.62 4.91
N ARG A 97 1.49 2.66 6.10
CA ARG A 97 0.77 2.43 7.36
C ARG A 97 0.40 3.78 7.97
N HIS A 98 -0.89 4.03 8.18
CA HIS A 98 -1.31 5.17 8.99
C HIS A 98 -0.80 4.96 10.42
N ARG A 99 0.01 5.88 10.96
CA ARG A 99 0.35 5.91 12.37
C ARG A 99 -0.56 6.98 12.98
N GLY A 100 -1.37 6.59 13.96
CA GLY A 100 -2.44 7.46 14.46
C GLY A 100 -1.90 8.83 14.89
N GLY A 101 -2.43 9.90 14.30
CA GLY A 101 -2.35 11.27 14.81
C GLY A 101 -1.03 12.03 14.66
N GLU A 102 0.07 11.39 14.26
CA GLU A 102 1.29 12.13 13.95
C GLU A 102 1.21 12.58 12.49
N ALA A 103 1.13 13.89 12.24
CA ALA A 103 1.55 14.44 10.95
C ALA A 103 2.91 13.80 10.65
N PRO A 104 3.22 13.33 9.43
CA PRO A 104 4.53 12.77 9.14
C PRO A 104 5.57 13.81 9.51
N GLY A 105 6.12 13.69 10.72
CA GLY A 105 7.19 14.55 11.19
C GLY A 105 8.26 14.39 10.14
N ALA A 106 8.64 15.51 9.50
CA ALA A 106 9.57 15.55 8.39
C ALA A 106 10.62 14.46 8.58
N ALA A 107 10.44 13.33 7.89
CA ALA A 107 11.13 12.11 8.25
C ALA A 107 12.53 12.21 7.65
N GLY A 108 13.38 13.03 8.25
CA GLY A 108 14.83 13.02 8.09
C GLY A 108 15.42 11.79 8.79
N GLY A 109 14.81 10.63 8.53
CA GLY A 109 15.27 9.34 9.00
C GLY A 109 15.98 8.61 7.86
N ASP A 110 16.89 7.71 8.21
CA ASP A 110 17.60 6.92 7.22
C ASP A 110 16.64 5.99 6.45
N VAL A 111 16.89 5.84 5.15
CA VAL A 111 16.22 4.81 4.33
C VAL A 111 16.98 3.51 4.50
N VAL A 112 16.29 2.46 4.92
CA VAL A 112 16.88 1.13 5.14
C VAL A 112 16.53 0.21 3.98
N GLY A 113 17.56 -0.25 3.25
CA GLY A 113 17.43 -1.25 2.19
C GLY A 113 17.83 -2.65 2.69
N GLY A 114 16.98 -3.65 2.44
CA GLY A 114 17.33 -5.04 2.65
C GLY A 114 18.24 -5.54 1.52
N ILE A 115 19.41 -6.11 1.85
CA ILE A 115 20.34 -6.66 0.86
C ILE A 115 20.34 -8.18 0.95
N GLN A 116 20.04 -8.81 -0.19
CA GLN A 116 20.27 -10.23 -0.41
C GLN A 116 21.69 -10.42 -0.96
N ASP A 117 22.39 -11.45 -0.47
CA ASP A 117 23.72 -11.83 -0.93
C ASP A 117 23.73 -13.31 -1.36
N PRO A 118 23.98 -13.63 -2.64
CA PRO A 118 24.14 -12.69 -3.75
C PRO A 118 22.80 -12.03 -4.13
N PRO A 119 22.82 -10.81 -4.69
CA PRO A 119 21.61 -10.13 -5.12
C PRO A 119 20.99 -10.82 -6.34
N GLU A 120 19.68 -11.09 -6.29
CA GLU A 120 18.91 -11.56 -7.45
C GLU A 120 18.54 -10.41 -8.41
N SER A 121 18.48 -9.17 -7.89
CA SER A 121 18.15 -7.97 -8.65
C SER A 121 18.75 -6.72 -7.99
N ALA A 122 19.13 -5.74 -8.81
CA ALA A 122 19.56 -4.42 -8.36
C ALA A 122 18.38 -3.48 -8.02
N ALA A 123 17.17 -3.79 -8.49
CA ALA A 123 16.02 -2.88 -8.37
C ALA A 123 15.69 -2.44 -6.93
N PRO A 124 15.73 -3.32 -5.90
CA PRO A 124 15.52 -2.87 -4.51
C PRO A 124 16.60 -1.90 -4.01
N ILE A 125 17.84 -2.07 -4.47
CA ILE A 125 18.96 -1.20 -4.11
C ILE A 125 18.76 0.17 -4.77
N GLU A 126 18.48 0.19 -6.07
CA GLU A 126 18.20 1.42 -6.84
C GLU A 126 17.03 2.21 -6.23
N PHE A 127 15.93 1.52 -5.93
CA PHE A 127 14.77 2.14 -5.29
C PHE A 127 15.09 2.74 -3.92
N THR A 128 15.93 2.06 -3.12
CA THR A 128 16.38 2.54 -1.81
C THR A 128 17.14 3.86 -1.94
N PHE A 129 18.09 3.93 -2.86
CA PHE A 129 18.88 5.16 -3.09
C PHE A 129 18.03 6.28 -3.68
N ALA A 130 17.17 5.99 -4.65
CA ALA A 130 16.25 6.99 -5.23
C ALA A 130 15.33 7.58 -4.16
N THR A 131 14.77 6.74 -3.28
CA THR A 131 13.95 7.19 -2.16
C THR A 131 14.72 8.07 -1.18
N ALA A 132 15.97 7.71 -0.85
CA ALA A 132 16.80 8.51 0.04
C ALA A 132 17.18 9.87 -0.57
N ALA A 133 17.46 9.91 -1.87
CA ALA A 133 17.75 11.15 -2.58
C ALA A 133 16.53 12.10 -2.63
N ALA A 134 15.32 11.55 -2.70
CA ALA A 134 14.08 12.32 -2.64
C ALA A 134 13.71 12.78 -1.22
N ALA A 135 14.21 12.11 -0.17
CA ALA A 135 13.93 12.44 1.21
C ALA A 135 14.76 13.64 1.70
N ARG A 136 14.15 14.51 2.52
CA ARG A 136 14.84 15.66 3.12
C ARG A 136 15.69 15.22 4.32
N GLY A 137 16.97 14.90 4.08
CA GLY A 137 18.00 14.86 5.13
C GLY A 137 18.27 13.53 5.83
N GLY A 138 18.19 12.39 5.14
CA GLY A 138 18.55 11.06 5.67
C GLY A 138 19.65 10.36 4.85
N GLY A 139 20.35 9.41 5.46
CA GLY A 139 21.30 8.52 4.78
C GLY A 139 20.66 7.22 4.32
N VAL A 140 21.45 6.37 3.64
CA VAL A 140 21.05 4.98 3.31
C VAL A 140 21.74 4.02 4.28
N ARG A 141 20.97 3.09 4.85
CA ARG A 141 21.50 1.96 5.64
C ARG A 141 21.17 0.65 4.95
N ALA A 142 22.15 -0.25 4.93
CA ALA A 142 21.95 -1.62 4.51
C ALA A 142 21.59 -2.49 5.72
N ALA A 143 20.58 -3.35 5.58
CA ALA A 143 20.29 -4.43 6.51
C ALA A 143 20.45 -5.78 5.78
N PRO A 144 21.25 -6.73 6.32
CA PRO A 144 21.33 -8.06 5.73
C PRO A 144 19.97 -8.75 5.85
N HIS A 145 19.60 -9.51 4.81
CA HIS A 145 18.38 -10.32 4.85
C HIS A 145 18.43 -11.31 6.04
N LEU A 146 17.41 -11.29 6.89
CA LEU A 146 17.18 -12.37 7.86
C LEU A 146 16.29 -13.41 7.18
N ARG A 147 16.81 -14.62 6.92
CA ARG A 147 15.95 -15.75 6.58
C ARG A 147 15.08 -16.07 7.79
N LEU A 148 13.82 -15.63 7.77
CA LEU A 148 12.81 -16.24 8.62
C LEU A 148 12.62 -17.66 8.09
N ALA A 149 13.06 -18.65 8.86
CA ALA A 149 12.71 -20.04 8.59
C ALA A 149 11.18 -20.13 8.66
N VAL A 150 10.53 -20.13 7.50
CA VAL A 150 9.13 -20.56 7.38
C VAL A 150 9.20 -22.06 7.66
N GLY A 151 8.91 -22.44 8.91
CA GLY A 151 8.92 -23.83 9.33
C GLY A 151 8.03 -24.64 8.39
N ASP A 152 8.55 -25.77 7.92
CA ASP A 152 7.82 -26.73 7.12
C ASP A 152 6.52 -27.12 7.86
N PRO A 153 5.32 -26.81 7.34
CA PRO A 153 4.07 -27.22 7.96
C PRO A 153 3.84 -28.74 7.88
N HIS A 154 4.74 -29.48 7.22
CA HIS A 154 4.71 -30.93 7.08
C HIS A 154 6.07 -31.58 7.43
N GLY A 155 6.64 -31.21 8.58
CA GLY A 155 7.65 -32.05 9.23
C GLY A 155 7.08 -33.44 9.52
N ARG A 156 7.67 -34.46 8.90
CA ARG A 156 7.37 -35.88 9.15
C ARG A 156 7.74 -36.30 10.57
#